data_AF-A0A1R1C527-F1
#
_entry.id   AF-A0A1R1C527-F1
#
_cell.length_a   1.000
_cell.length_b   1.000
_cell.length_c   1.000
_cell.angle_alpha   90.00
_cell.angle_beta   90.00
_cell.angle_gamma   90.00
#
_symmetry.space_group_name_H-M   'P 1'
#
loop_
_entity.id
_entity.type
_entity.pdbx_description
1 polymer ?
#
loop_
_entity_poly.entity_id
_entity_poly.type
_entity_poly.pdbx_seq_one_letter_code
_entity_poly.pdbx_strand_id
1 'polypeptide(L)' 'MDEIKVKAKTHWVWTYRAAEKNPSRSTPGVPIWPHYLEDAPKSWVDEGLIMDSEDFIKEGQTTIFDFM' A
#
# COMPACT_ATOMS: atom_id res chain seq x y z
N MET A 1 -24.03 0.91 -1.85
CA MET A 1 -23.12 0.53 -0.74
C MET A 1 -22.13 1.65 -0.63
N ASP A 2 -22.13 2.40 0.46
CA ASP A 2 -21.12 3.44 0.65
C ASP A 2 -19.77 2.74 0.84
N GLU A 3 -18.84 2.96 -0.08
CA GLU A 3 -17.47 2.48 0.09
C GLU A 3 -16.87 3.18 1.30
N ILE A 4 -16.63 2.41 2.36
CA ILE A 4 -15.91 2.88 3.54
C ILE A 4 -14.50 3.24 3.07
N LYS A 5 -14.13 4.51 3.22
CA LYS A 5 -12.78 5.00 2.94
C LYS A 5 -11.96 5.03 4.20
N VAL A 6 -10.66 4.77 4.06
CA VAL A 6 -9.67 4.86 5.13
C VAL A 6 -8.61 5.85 4.72
N LYS A 7 -8.21 6.68 5.69
CA LYS A 7 -7.18 7.67 5.50
C LYS A 7 -5.79 7.09 5.80
N ALA A 8 -4.82 7.36 4.93
CA ALA A 8 -3.41 7.07 5.18
C ALA A 8 -2.90 7.96 6.31
N LYS A 9 -1.90 7.47 7.05
CA LYS A 9 -1.11 8.29 7.96
C LYS A 9 -0.20 9.22 7.17
N THR A 10 0.44 8.70 6.12
CA THR A 10 1.32 9.44 5.23
C THR A 10 0.73 9.54 3.82
N HIS A 11 0.83 8.47 3.05
CA HIS A 11 0.21 8.29 1.75
C HIS A 11 0.17 6.79 1.41
N TRP A 12 -0.82 6.39 0.62
CA TRP A 12 -0.95 5.02 0.16
C TRP A 12 0.04 4.71 -0.96
N VAL A 13 0.71 3.56 -0.85
CA VAL A 13 1.59 2.99 -1.89
C VAL A 13 1.10 1.61 -2.32
N TRP A 14 1.44 1.22 -3.54
CA TRP A 14 1.14 -0.13 -4.02
C TRP A 14 1.98 -1.18 -3.28
N THR A 15 1.38 -2.33 -3.00
CA THR A 15 2.10 -3.48 -2.45
C THR A 15 2.59 -4.42 -3.56
N TYR A 16 3.42 -5.40 -3.19
CA TYR A 16 3.80 -6.51 -4.09
C TYR A 16 2.58 -7.25 -4.63
N ARG A 17 1.56 -7.48 -3.79
CA ARG A 17 0.32 -8.14 -4.20
C ARG A 17 -0.46 -7.34 -5.25
N ALA A 18 -0.46 -6.01 -5.18
CA ALA A 18 -1.06 -5.19 -6.23
C ALA A 18 -0.28 -5.30 -7.54
N ALA A 19 1.04 -5.41 -7.49
CA ALA A 19 1.87 -5.65 -8.67
C ALA A 19 1.66 -7.05 -9.26
N GLU A 20 1.42 -8.09 -8.45
CA GLU A 20 1.04 -9.41 -8.95
C GLU A 20 -0.32 -9.38 -9.68
N LYS A 21 -1.29 -8.64 -9.14
CA LYS A 21 -2.63 -8.51 -9.73
C LYS A 21 -2.63 -7.64 -10.99
N ASN A 22 -1.83 -6.56 -11.01
CA ASN A 22 -1.73 -5.66 -12.15
C ASN A 22 -0.34 -4.99 -12.26
N PRO A 23 0.66 -5.71 -12.80
CA PRO A 23 2.05 -5.22 -12.82
C PRO A 23 2.25 -4.01 -13.74
N SER A 24 1.33 -3.79 -14.68
CA SER A 24 1.40 -2.68 -15.62
C SER A 24 1.06 -1.31 -15.01
N ARG A 25 0.37 -1.30 -13.86
CA ARG A 25 -0.14 -0.08 -13.21
C ARG A 25 0.19 0.03 -11.74
N SER A 26 0.62 -1.06 -11.12
CA SER A 26 0.91 -1.14 -9.68
C SER A 26 2.38 -1.49 -9.51
N THR A 27 3.19 -0.52 -9.08
CA THR A 27 4.62 -0.71 -8.80
C THR A 27 4.84 -0.65 -7.29
N PRO A 28 5.39 -1.71 -6.65
CA PRO A 28 5.50 -1.75 -5.19
C PRO A 28 6.30 -0.59 -4.62
N GLY A 29 5.79 0.04 -3.56
CA GLY A 29 6.42 1.20 -2.91
C GLY A 29 6.27 2.52 -3.68
N VAL A 30 5.61 2.51 -4.85
CA VAL A 30 5.25 3.73 -5.57
C VAL A 30 3.87 4.20 -5.06
N PRO A 31 3.69 5.53 -4.87
CA PRO A 31 2.40 6.10 -4.54
C PRO A 31 1.29 5.65 -5.48
N ILE A 32 0.11 5.41 -4.93
CA ILE A 32 -1.07 5.09 -5.74
C ILE A 32 -1.57 6.34 -6.48
N TRP A 33 -2.70 6.20 -7.19
CA TRP A 33 -3.27 7.33 -7.92
C TRP A 33 -3.51 8.55 -7.01
N PRO A 34 -3.17 9.78 -7.46
CA PRO A 34 -3.19 10.98 -6.62
C PRO A 34 -4.52 11.25 -5.91
N HIS A 35 -5.65 10.87 -6.53
CA HIS A 35 -6.99 11.07 -5.98
C HIS A 35 -7.37 10.07 -4.88
N TYR A 36 -6.60 8.99 -4.71
CA TYR A 36 -6.71 8.04 -3.60
C TYR A 36 -5.53 8.12 -2.64
N LEU A 37 -4.60 9.04 -2.84
CA LEU A 37 -3.31 9.08 -2.15
C LEU A 37 -3.45 9.18 -0.62
N GLU A 38 -4.41 9.97 -0.15
CA GLU A 38 -4.74 10.10 1.28
C GLU A 38 -5.95 9.26 1.67
N ASP A 39 -7.02 9.27 0.88
CA ASP A 39 -8.26 8.53 1.17
C ASP A 39 -8.49 7.43 0.14
N ALA A 40 -8.36 6.17 0.56
CA ALA A 40 -8.54 5.02 -0.31
C ALA A 40 -9.67 4.10 0.20
N PRO A 41 -10.27 3.28 -0.67
CA PRO A 41 -11.26 2.29 -0.24
C PRO A 41 -10.67 1.30 0.76
N LYS A 42 -11.40 1.04 1.86
CA LYS A 42 -10.99 0.05 2.87
C LYS A 42 -10.77 -1.33 2.25
N SER A 43 -11.55 -1.68 1.23
CA SER A 43 -11.40 -2.95 0.49
C SER A 43 -10.00 -3.14 -0.06
N TRP A 44 -9.31 -2.09 -0.52
CA TRP A 44 -7.95 -2.21 -1.05
C TRP A 44 -6.93 -2.48 0.05
N VAL A 45 -7.14 -1.91 1.24
CA VAL A 45 -6.32 -2.18 2.43
C VAL A 45 -6.56 -3.62 2.90
N ASP A 46 -7.83 -4.04 3.00
CA ASP A 46 -8.22 -5.38 3.45
C ASP A 46 -7.76 -6.48 2.47
N GLU A 47 -7.80 -6.21 1.16
CA GLU A 47 -7.24 -7.09 0.13
C GLU A 47 -5.70 -7.08 0.11
N GLY A 48 -5.06 -6.16 0.83
CA GLY A 48 -3.60 -5.99 0.86
C GLY A 48 -3.02 -5.45 -0.45
N LEU A 49 -3.80 -4.71 -1.24
CA LEU A 49 -3.36 -4.08 -2.49
C LEU A 49 -2.58 -2.79 -2.24
N ILE A 50 -2.92 -2.08 -1.18
CA ILE A 50 -2.27 -0.83 -0.77
C ILE A 50 -1.85 -0.93 0.68
N MET A 51 -0.80 -0.21 1.04
CA MET A 51 -0.42 0.01 2.44
C MET A 51 0.14 1.42 2.62
N ASP A 52 0.23 1.87 3.86
CA ASP A 52 0.83 3.17 4.15
C ASP A 52 2.32 3.14 3.80
N SER A 53 2.84 4.24 3.24
CA SER A 53 4.25 4.32 2.85
C SER A 53 5.22 4.10 4.00
N GLU A 54 4.83 4.48 5.22
CA GLU A 54 5.63 4.27 6.44
C GLU A 54 5.73 2.79 6.82
N ASP A 55 4.65 2.04 6.55
CA ASP A 55 4.57 0.61 6.83
C ASP A 55 5.16 -0.24 5.67
N PHE A 56 5.43 0.37 4.50
CA PHE A 56 5.95 -0.34 3.34
C PHE A 56 7.43 -0.74 3.51
N ILE A 57 7.64 -2.02 3.85
CA ILE A 57 8.97 -2.62 3.89
C ILE A 57 9.29 -3.18 2.51
N LYS A 58 10.28 -2.58 1.84
CA LYS A 58 10.80 -3.11 0.58
C LYS A 58 11.47 -4.46 0.86
N GLU A 59 11.08 -5.52 0.16
CA GLU A 59 11.75 -6.82 0.26
C GLU A 59 13.26 -6.63 0.04
N GLY A 60 14.05 -6.93 1.07
CA GLY A 60 15.49 -6.66 1.14
C GLY A 60 15.90 -5.71 2.27
N GLN A 61 14.96 -4.93 2.82
CA GLN A 61 15.15 -4.16 4.04
C GLN A 61 14.53 -4.91 5.22
N THR A 62 15.03 -6.11 5.50
CA THR A 62 14.89 -6.69 6.84
C THR A 62 15.64 -5.75 7.77
N THR A 63 14.90 -4.91 8.47
CA THR A 63 15.49 -4.11 9.54
C THR A 63 16.11 -5.11 10.52
N ILE A 64 17.39 -4.92 10.80
CA ILE A 64 18.23 -5.72 11.72
C ILE A 64 17.61 -5.89 13.13
N PHE A 65 16.45 -5.27 13.39
CA PHE A 65 15.72 -5.30 14.65
C PHE A 65 14.84 -6.56 14.88
N ASP A 66 14.61 -7.41 13.88
CA ASP A 66 13.84 -8.66 14.06
C ASP A 66 14.67 -9.82 14.68
N PHE A 67 15.94 -9.58 15.03
CA PHE A 67 16.86 -10.59 15.59
C PHE A 67 17.36 -10.30 17.02
N MET A 68 16.73 -9.40 17.79
CA MET A 68 17.06 -9.19 19.21
C MET A 68 16.02 -9.76 20.17
#